data_AF-Q98D25-F1
#
_entry.id   AF-Q98D25-F1
#
_cell.length_a   1.000
_cell.length_b   1.000
_cell.length_c   1.000
_cell.angle_alpha   90.00
_cell.angle_beta   90.00
_cell.angle_gamma   90.00
#
_symmetry.space_group_name_H-M   'P 1'
#
loop_
_entity.id
_entity.type
_entity.pdbx_description
1 polymer ?
#
loop_
_entity_poly.entity_id
_entity_poly.type
_entity_poly.pdbx_seq_one_letter_code
_entity_poly.pdbx_strand_id
1 'polypeptide(L)'
;MLPASPYETAKLDRRSSTAPPSVLPDISPKRGEIGCHLRFRQFSASQERRRSRELPISPLVGEMSGRTEGGAVERFPARVALLYPIALLALLPTPAFAHASDRGHVLLLPTGYYLIGGAFAVAISFLVLALLPAASLDRFWRRRLPLFTLGDSARAAISLISFAGFATLIAAGFFGSRDPLSNPLPLVIWTLLWAGITLLQGVFGDLWSWLNPWVGPWRLVSRPLGTGDGGSWRLPRWLGCWPAVILFFAFAWFELIDPAPDDPARLAFAAGLYWLFAFLAMLVFGYRGWSRSGEFLTVFFSMVARFAPIERDENGRLALCWPAAKLLAGEPLPPSGIAFLLLALSSVSFDGLSKTFFWLGLFGVNPLEFPGRTAVIGSGTFGLVLTFVLLAAVFLFAVWLGQRLAGSGPPLSQAAGLLVWSIVPIALAYHVAHYLTALLVGGQYALASLSDPFAQGWNLFGTADMPIEAGIVAGAESAWWLWNIQAGAIILGHVLAVLVAHGFAWRLHPQPTRAALSQFPLTLLMIAYTVFGLWLLATPTVG
;
A
#
# COMPACT_ATOMS: atom_id res chain seq x y z
N MET A 1 14.95 41.07 -47.89
CA MET A 1 13.78 41.25 -48.77
C MET A 1 12.55 40.64 -48.09
N LEU A 2 11.80 41.46 -47.38
CA LEU A 2 10.34 41.34 -47.24
C LEU A 2 9.72 41.74 -48.60
N PRO A 3 8.45 41.38 -48.97
CA PRO A 3 7.28 41.66 -48.12
C PRO A 3 6.00 40.77 -48.27
N ALA A 4 5.07 41.05 -47.34
CA ALA A 4 3.61 41.19 -47.49
C ALA A 4 2.66 39.96 -47.62
N SER A 5 1.90 39.76 -46.54
CA SER A 5 0.46 39.40 -46.50
C SER A 5 -0.39 40.58 -47.06
N PRO A 6 -1.70 40.48 -47.45
CA PRO A 6 -2.79 40.31 -46.47
C PRO A 6 -4.21 39.79 -46.92
N TYR A 7 -5.05 39.51 -45.90
CA TYR A 7 -6.54 39.48 -45.81
C TYR A 7 -7.41 38.54 -46.68
N GLU A 8 -8.26 37.72 -46.03
CA GLU A 8 -9.73 37.88 -46.12
C GLU A 8 -10.51 37.14 -45.02
N THR A 9 -11.57 37.81 -44.54
CA THR A 9 -12.51 37.44 -43.48
C THR A 9 -13.88 37.12 -44.07
N ALA A 10 -14.62 36.13 -43.54
CA ALA A 10 -16.07 36.04 -43.75
C ALA A 10 -16.81 35.54 -42.50
N LYS A 11 -17.63 36.44 -41.93
CA LYS A 11 -18.73 36.20 -40.98
C LYS A 11 -20.05 36.12 -41.76
N LEU A 12 -21.00 35.28 -41.31
CA LEU A 12 -22.47 35.36 -41.47
C LEU A 12 -23.04 34.01 -40.94
N ASP A 13 -24.17 33.85 -40.26
CA ASP A 13 -25.15 34.75 -39.66
C ASP A 13 -26.01 33.93 -38.67
N ARG A 14 -26.61 34.59 -37.66
CA ARG A 14 -27.56 33.99 -36.70
C ARG A 14 -28.98 34.06 -37.24
N ARG A 15 -29.80 33.00 -37.08
CA ARG A 15 -31.26 33.12 -36.88
C ARG A 15 -31.84 32.05 -35.95
N SER A 16 -32.75 32.52 -35.11
CA SER A 16 -33.51 31.90 -34.03
C SER A 16 -34.83 31.24 -34.46
N SER A 17 -35.34 30.29 -33.66
CA SER A 17 -36.78 29.92 -33.55
C SER A 17 -36.97 29.07 -32.27
N THR A 18 -37.47 29.62 -31.15
CA THR A 18 -38.85 29.59 -30.61
C THR A 18 -39.47 28.20 -30.32
N ALA A 19 -39.82 27.96 -29.05
CA ALA A 19 -40.58 26.83 -28.48
C ALA A 19 -42.10 26.95 -28.74
N PRO A 20 -42.95 25.91 -28.44
CA PRO A 20 -43.74 25.87 -27.17
C PRO A 20 -44.17 24.41 -26.74
N PRO A 21 -45.16 24.15 -25.84
CA PRO A 21 -45.11 24.32 -24.37
C PRO A 21 -45.66 23.12 -23.52
N SER A 22 -45.52 23.23 -22.18
CA SER A 22 -46.41 22.72 -21.08
C SER A 22 -46.55 21.19 -20.88
N VAL A 23 -46.54 20.59 -19.67
CA VAL A 23 -47.40 20.78 -18.48
C VAL A 23 -46.77 20.05 -17.27
N LEU A 24 -46.79 20.70 -16.10
CA LEU A 24 -46.56 20.18 -14.73
C LEU A 24 -47.87 19.56 -14.17
N PRO A 25 -47.84 18.68 -13.15
CA PRO A 25 -47.97 19.21 -11.79
C PRO A 25 -47.17 18.49 -10.68
N ASP A 26 -46.83 19.31 -9.68
CA ASP A 26 -46.43 18.99 -8.32
C ASP A 26 -47.40 18.04 -7.61
N ILE A 27 -46.88 17.08 -6.80
CA ILE A 27 -47.43 16.75 -5.46
C ILE A 27 -46.32 16.20 -4.53
N SER A 28 -46.12 16.87 -3.40
CA SER A 28 -45.67 16.35 -2.09
C SER A 28 -46.56 17.06 -1.03
N PRO A 29 -46.65 16.71 0.29
CA PRO A 29 -45.98 15.66 1.08
C PRO A 29 -46.89 14.91 2.10
N LYS A 30 -46.36 13.89 2.81
CA LYS A 30 -46.29 13.75 4.31
C LYS A 30 -46.35 12.30 4.85
N ARG A 31 -45.32 11.97 5.64
CA ARG A 31 -45.33 11.36 7.00
C ARG A 31 -45.63 9.85 7.19
N GLY A 32 -44.72 9.18 7.92
CA GLY A 32 -44.97 8.01 8.79
C GLY A 32 -43.99 6.86 8.51
N GLU A 33 -42.91 6.67 9.28
CA GLU A 33 -42.80 5.96 10.58
C GLU A 33 -42.51 4.45 10.48
N ILE A 34 -41.47 4.01 11.22
CA ILE A 34 -41.20 2.66 11.78
C ILE A 34 -40.66 1.62 10.75
N GLY A 35 -39.46 1.04 10.89
CA GLY A 35 -38.90 0.26 12.01
C GLY A 35 -39.23 -1.23 11.81
N CYS A 36 -38.35 -2.05 11.22
CA CYS A 36 -37.32 -2.86 11.90
C CYS A 36 -37.67 -4.37 11.88
N HIS A 37 -36.61 -5.17 11.70
CA HIS A 37 -36.47 -6.62 11.96
C HIS A 37 -37.15 -7.64 11.05
N LEU A 38 -36.32 -8.55 10.51
CA LEU A 38 -36.47 -9.98 10.78
C LEU A 38 -35.09 -10.66 10.80
N ARG A 39 -34.86 -11.38 11.90
CA ARG A 39 -33.73 -12.23 12.26
C ARG A 39 -34.33 -13.63 12.48
N PHE A 40 -33.46 -14.65 12.45
CA PHE A 40 -33.63 -16.07 12.86
C PHE A 40 -34.01 -17.07 11.74
N ARG A 41 -33.21 -18.12 11.43
CA ARG A 41 -32.91 -19.37 12.21
C ARG A 41 -34.22 -20.07 12.65
N GLN A 42 -34.49 -21.37 12.47
CA GLN A 42 -33.71 -22.61 12.57
C GLN A 42 -34.64 -23.78 12.11
N PHE A 43 -34.07 -24.89 11.58
CA PHE A 43 -34.40 -26.33 11.77
C PHE A 43 -35.87 -26.81 11.72
N SER A 44 -36.29 -28.03 11.36
CA SER A 44 -35.73 -29.29 10.81
C SER A 44 -36.91 -30.25 10.63
N ALA A 45 -36.68 -31.33 9.84
CA ALA A 45 -37.38 -32.63 9.89
C ALA A 45 -38.86 -32.65 9.43
N SER A 46 -39.42 -33.70 8.81
CA SER A 46 -38.97 -34.96 8.22
C SER A 46 -40.18 -35.57 7.47
N GLN A 47 -39.97 -36.75 6.85
CA GLN A 47 -40.99 -37.71 6.37
C GLN A 47 -41.61 -37.41 4.98
N GLU A 48 -41.77 -38.36 4.04
CA GLU A 48 -41.64 -39.82 4.06
C GLU A 48 -41.83 -40.41 2.61
N ARG A 49 -41.13 -41.52 2.31
CA ARG A 49 -41.41 -42.62 1.31
C ARG A 49 -41.61 -42.27 -0.19
N ARG A 50 -41.34 -43.11 -1.20
CA ARG A 50 -40.99 -44.55 -1.40
C ARG A 50 -40.46 -44.69 -2.85
N ARG A 51 -39.31 -45.38 -3.09
CA ARG A 51 -39.09 -46.63 -3.88
C ARG A 51 -39.97 -46.84 -5.15
N SER A 52 -39.52 -47.30 -6.33
CA SER A 52 -38.39 -48.16 -6.76
C SER A 52 -38.33 -48.27 -8.32
N ARG A 53 -37.13 -48.57 -8.87
CA ARG A 53 -36.71 -49.53 -9.96
C ARG A 53 -37.47 -49.57 -11.32
N GLU A 54 -36.95 -49.92 -12.50
CA GLU A 54 -35.71 -50.45 -13.09
C GLU A 54 -35.86 -50.34 -14.64
N LEU A 55 -34.75 -50.40 -15.42
CA LEU A 55 -34.67 -50.54 -16.90
C LEU A 55 -35.02 -52.00 -17.34
N PRO A 56 -34.82 -52.50 -18.60
CA PRO A 56 -34.56 -51.94 -19.96
C PRO A 56 -35.42 -52.62 -21.09
N ILE A 57 -35.08 -52.40 -22.39
CA ILE A 57 -35.12 -53.32 -23.57
C ILE A 57 -35.87 -52.77 -24.83
N SER A 58 -35.14 -52.63 -25.95
CA SER A 58 -35.59 -52.58 -27.37
C SER A 58 -35.74 -54.02 -27.92
N PRO A 59 -36.41 -54.39 -29.06
CA PRO A 59 -36.23 -53.74 -30.38
C PRO A 59 -37.30 -53.93 -31.52
N LEU A 60 -36.95 -53.41 -32.71
CA LEU A 60 -37.15 -53.86 -34.11
C LEU A 60 -38.52 -53.76 -34.86
N VAL A 61 -38.48 -52.98 -35.95
CA VAL A 61 -38.88 -53.25 -37.36
C VAL A 61 -40.29 -53.77 -37.69
N GLY A 62 -40.98 -53.07 -38.61
CA GLY A 62 -42.15 -53.60 -39.31
C GLY A 62 -42.75 -52.63 -40.34
N GLU A 63 -42.60 -53.01 -41.61
CA GLU A 63 -43.11 -52.52 -42.90
C GLU A 63 -44.39 -51.67 -43.05
N MET A 64 -44.39 -50.97 -44.20
CA MET A 64 -45.44 -50.18 -44.84
C MET A 64 -46.64 -51.02 -45.34
N SER A 65 -47.83 -50.40 -45.45
CA SER A 65 -48.60 -50.25 -46.71
C SER A 65 -50.02 -49.72 -46.44
N GLY A 66 -50.48 -48.73 -47.23
CA GLY A 66 -51.90 -48.34 -47.28
C GLY A 66 -52.18 -46.89 -47.70
N ARG A 67 -52.33 -46.66 -49.01
CA ARG A 67 -53.06 -45.55 -49.68
C ARG A 67 -54.43 -45.29 -49.02
N THR A 68 -55.16 -44.16 -49.11
CA THR A 68 -55.16 -42.85 -49.79
C THR A 68 -56.22 -42.02 -49.01
N GLU A 69 -56.14 -40.71 -48.84
CA GLU A 69 -56.91 -39.66 -49.55
C GLU A 69 -56.78 -38.40 -48.66
N GLY A 70 -56.25 -37.27 -49.15
CA GLY A 70 -57.08 -36.13 -49.55
C GLY A 70 -57.41 -35.17 -48.38
N GLY A 71 -56.77 -34.00 -48.29
CA GLY A 71 -57.30 -32.89 -47.48
C GLY A 71 -56.29 -31.88 -46.94
N ALA A 72 -56.35 -30.66 -47.47
CA ALA A 72 -55.95 -29.38 -46.87
C ALA A 72 -54.50 -29.18 -46.37
N VAL A 73 -53.72 -28.43 -47.16
CA VAL A 73 -52.53 -27.72 -46.69
C VAL A 73 -52.98 -26.52 -45.85
N GLU A 74 -53.01 -26.69 -44.53
CA GLU A 74 -52.97 -25.56 -43.61
C GLU A 74 -51.51 -25.30 -43.21
N ARG A 75 -50.91 -24.28 -43.82
CA ARG A 75 -49.63 -23.71 -43.37
C ARG A 75 -49.87 -22.90 -42.10
N PHE A 76 -49.84 -23.54 -40.93
CA PHE A 76 -49.73 -22.83 -39.66
C PHE A 76 -48.28 -22.40 -39.38
N PRO A 77 -48.03 -21.23 -38.76
CA PRO A 77 -46.76 -20.53 -38.76
C PRO A 77 -45.83 -21.05 -37.65
N ALA A 78 -45.39 -22.29 -37.75
CA ALA A 78 -44.48 -22.89 -36.75
C ALA A 78 -43.07 -22.25 -36.75
N ARG A 79 -42.71 -21.48 -37.80
CA ARG A 79 -41.41 -20.76 -37.84
C ARG A 79 -41.40 -19.44 -37.06
N VAL A 80 -42.56 -18.85 -36.75
CA VAL A 80 -42.60 -17.58 -35.99
C VAL A 80 -42.64 -17.83 -34.48
N ALA A 81 -43.23 -18.94 -34.05
CA ALA A 81 -43.30 -19.31 -32.63
C ALA A 81 -41.94 -19.72 -32.03
N LEU A 82 -40.99 -20.22 -32.83
CA LEU A 82 -39.64 -20.56 -32.37
C LEU A 82 -38.67 -19.36 -32.38
N LEU A 83 -38.97 -18.32 -33.18
CA LEU A 83 -38.20 -17.07 -33.20
C LEU A 83 -38.48 -16.21 -31.99
N TYR A 84 -39.68 -16.30 -31.41
CA TYR A 84 -40.06 -15.54 -30.23
C TYR A 84 -39.24 -15.86 -28.96
N PRO A 85 -39.03 -17.13 -28.55
CA PRO A 85 -38.19 -17.43 -27.39
C PRO A 85 -36.70 -17.15 -27.65
N ILE A 86 -36.22 -17.27 -28.89
CA ILE A 86 -34.83 -16.93 -29.25
C ILE A 86 -34.62 -15.41 -29.22
N ALA A 87 -35.58 -14.63 -29.74
CA ALA A 87 -35.57 -13.17 -29.63
C ALA A 87 -35.71 -12.72 -28.17
N LEU A 88 -36.53 -13.40 -27.36
CA LEU A 88 -36.66 -13.14 -25.92
C LEU A 88 -35.37 -13.48 -25.14
N LEU A 89 -34.64 -14.53 -25.56
CA LEU A 89 -33.31 -14.84 -25.03
C LEU A 89 -32.24 -13.81 -25.45
N ALA A 90 -32.37 -13.21 -26.64
CA ALA A 90 -31.50 -12.11 -27.09
C ALA A 90 -31.86 -10.75 -26.45
N LEU A 91 -33.06 -10.64 -25.87
CA LEU A 91 -33.54 -9.52 -25.04
C LEU A 91 -33.25 -9.72 -23.55
N LEU A 92 -32.76 -10.90 -23.14
CA LEU A 92 -32.21 -11.06 -21.79
C LEU A 92 -31.00 -10.12 -21.68
N PRO A 93 -30.90 -9.29 -20.64
CA PRO A 93 -29.71 -8.49 -20.42
C PRO A 93 -28.53 -9.45 -20.27
N THR A 94 -27.72 -9.56 -21.31
CA THR A 94 -26.39 -10.13 -21.19
C THR A 94 -25.65 -9.25 -20.19
N PRO A 95 -25.01 -9.79 -19.15
CA PRO A 95 -24.13 -8.99 -18.32
C PRO A 95 -23.05 -8.44 -19.25
N ALA A 96 -23.19 -7.18 -19.62
CA ALA A 96 -22.09 -6.43 -20.17
C ALA A 96 -21.13 -6.28 -19.00
N PHE A 97 -20.11 -7.13 -18.96
CA PHE A 97 -18.92 -6.88 -18.16
C PHE A 97 -18.23 -5.65 -18.77
N ALA A 98 -18.83 -4.48 -18.55
CA ALA A 98 -18.11 -3.24 -18.69
C ALA A 98 -16.99 -3.34 -17.67
N HIS A 99 -15.75 -3.29 -18.14
CA HIS A 99 -14.61 -3.07 -17.27
C HIS A 99 -14.80 -1.68 -16.65
N ALA A 100 -15.50 -1.63 -15.51
CA ALA A 100 -15.47 -0.45 -14.68
C ALA A 100 -14.02 -0.33 -14.21
N SER A 101 -13.37 0.79 -14.54
CA SER A 101 -12.09 1.15 -13.93
C SER A 101 -12.24 1.02 -12.41
N ASP A 102 -11.36 0.25 -11.76
CA ASP A 102 -11.50 -0.17 -10.36
C ASP A 102 -11.70 1.01 -9.38
N ARG A 103 -11.28 2.23 -9.76
CA ARG A 103 -11.48 3.46 -8.97
C ARG A 103 -12.74 4.25 -9.29
N GLY A 104 -13.46 3.93 -10.37
CA GLY A 104 -14.74 4.57 -10.70
C GLY A 104 -15.78 4.43 -9.58
N HIS A 105 -15.76 3.30 -8.86
CA HIS A 105 -16.61 3.07 -7.70
C HIS A 105 -16.22 3.91 -6.47
N VAL A 106 -14.93 4.23 -6.31
CA VAL A 106 -14.44 5.08 -5.21
C VAL A 106 -14.94 6.53 -5.38
N LEU A 107 -15.04 7.02 -6.61
CA LEU A 107 -15.59 8.35 -6.90
C LEU A 107 -17.08 8.51 -6.56
N LEU A 108 -17.81 7.39 -6.45
CA LEU A 108 -19.22 7.38 -6.05
C LEU A 108 -19.40 7.34 -4.53
N LEU A 109 -18.33 7.06 -3.77
CA LEU A 109 -18.38 7.09 -2.31
C LEU A 109 -18.45 8.55 -1.84
N PRO A 110 -19.09 8.82 -0.68
CA PRO A 110 -19.21 10.19 -0.17
C PRO A 110 -17.91 10.63 0.53
N THR A 111 -16.82 10.70 -0.24
CA THR A 111 -15.44 10.95 0.20
C THR A 111 -15.30 12.25 1.00
N GLY A 112 -16.15 13.24 0.76
CA GLY A 112 -16.24 14.48 1.54
C GLY A 112 -16.50 14.25 3.03
N TYR A 113 -17.38 13.32 3.40
CA TYR A 113 -17.64 13.00 4.81
C TYR A 113 -16.45 12.29 5.46
N TYR A 114 -15.70 11.48 4.71
CA TYR A 114 -14.50 10.83 5.22
C TYR A 114 -13.37 11.83 5.47
N LEU A 115 -13.18 12.81 4.56
CA LEU A 115 -12.19 13.88 4.74
C LEU A 115 -12.47 14.70 6.00
N ILE A 116 -13.73 15.15 6.14
CA ILE A 116 -14.17 15.95 7.28
C ILE A 116 -14.12 15.12 8.57
N GLY A 117 -14.65 13.89 8.54
CA GLY A 117 -14.68 12.98 9.68
C GLY A 117 -13.29 12.58 10.15
N GLY A 118 -12.36 12.28 9.22
CA GLY A 118 -10.97 11.98 9.53
C GLY A 118 -10.24 13.16 10.16
N ALA A 119 -10.43 14.38 9.62
CA ALA A 119 -9.88 15.60 10.20
C ALA A 119 -10.41 15.83 11.63
N PHE A 120 -11.72 15.68 11.84
CA PHE A 120 -12.32 15.79 13.17
C PHE A 120 -11.84 14.72 14.13
N ALA A 121 -11.70 13.47 13.69
CA ALA A 121 -11.21 12.38 14.54
C ALA A 121 -9.82 12.68 15.09
N VAL A 122 -8.90 13.16 14.25
CA VAL A 122 -7.54 13.55 14.65
C VAL A 122 -7.57 14.80 15.55
N ALA A 123 -8.37 15.81 15.21
CA ALA A 123 -8.51 17.03 16.02
C ALA A 123 -9.10 16.77 17.41
N ILE A 124 -10.14 15.95 17.50
CA ILE A 124 -10.77 15.55 18.77
C ILE A 124 -9.80 14.68 19.59
N SER A 125 -9.08 13.76 18.95
CA SER A 125 -8.05 12.95 19.64
C SER A 125 -6.99 13.83 20.28
N PHE A 126 -6.54 14.86 19.57
CA PHE A 126 -5.64 15.86 20.14
C PHE A 126 -6.25 16.60 21.33
N LEU A 127 -7.49 17.08 21.20
CA LEU A 127 -8.17 17.80 22.28
C LEU A 127 -8.33 16.94 23.54
N VAL A 128 -8.73 15.68 23.36
CA VAL A 128 -8.84 14.71 24.47
C VAL A 128 -7.49 14.48 25.12
N LEU A 129 -6.43 14.28 24.33
CA LEU A 129 -5.08 14.06 24.86
C LEU A 129 -4.51 15.29 25.56
N ALA A 130 -4.80 16.51 25.07
CA ALA A 130 -4.41 17.75 25.72
C ALA A 130 -5.02 17.90 27.12
N LEU A 131 -6.14 17.23 27.40
CA LEU A 131 -6.81 17.21 28.71
C LEU A 131 -6.38 16.04 29.60
N LEU A 132 -5.69 15.02 29.05
CA LEU A 132 -5.29 13.84 29.80
C LEU A 132 -3.91 14.01 30.45
N PRO A 133 -3.71 13.56 31.71
CA PRO A 133 -2.39 13.55 32.33
C PRO A 133 -1.46 12.57 31.61
N ALA A 134 -0.43 13.09 30.93
CA ALA A 134 0.55 12.28 30.20
C ALA A 134 1.25 11.22 31.06
N ALA A 135 1.41 11.47 32.37
CA ALA A 135 1.98 10.51 33.32
C ALA A 135 1.16 9.20 33.45
N SER A 136 -0.16 9.26 33.26
CA SER A 136 -1.00 8.06 33.29
C SER A 136 -0.83 7.22 32.02
N LEU A 137 -0.68 7.88 30.86
CA LEU A 137 -0.39 7.23 29.58
C LEU A 137 1.00 6.59 29.60
N ASP A 138 2.02 7.30 30.08
CA ASP A 138 3.40 6.78 30.16
C ASP A 138 3.50 5.53 31.05
N ARG A 139 2.84 5.52 32.23
CA ARG A 139 2.78 4.33 33.09
C ARG A 139 2.10 3.13 32.43
N PHE A 140 1.04 3.36 31.68
CA PHE A 140 0.34 2.30 30.96
C PHE A 140 1.22 1.71 29.85
N TRP A 141 1.88 2.59 29.08
CA TRP A 141 2.72 2.23 27.93
C TRP A 141 4.04 1.53 28.30
N ARG A 142 4.54 1.74 29.53
CA ARG A 142 5.76 1.08 30.05
C ARG A 142 5.56 -0.36 30.50
N ARG A 143 4.32 -0.88 30.59
CA ARG A 143 4.08 -2.27 31.00
C ARG A 143 4.74 -3.25 30.01
N ARG A 144 5.41 -4.26 30.55
CA ARG A 144 6.06 -5.35 29.79
C ARG A 144 5.71 -6.68 30.42
N LEU A 145 5.36 -7.66 29.60
CA LEU A 145 5.14 -9.04 30.03
C LEU A 145 6.29 -9.91 29.50
N PRO A 146 7.19 -10.42 30.35
CA PRO A 146 8.28 -11.27 29.89
C PRO A 146 7.73 -12.59 29.33
N LEU A 147 8.30 -13.05 28.22
CA LEU A 147 8.00 -14.32 27.57
C LEU A 147 9.17 -15.29 27.82
N PHE A 148 9.84 -15.75 26.76
CA PHE A 148 10.91 -16.74 26.82
C PHE A 148 12.20 -16.22 26.16
N THR A 149 13.30 -16.97 26.32
CA THR A 149 14.59 -16.66 25.70
C THR A 149 14.74 -17.44 24.39
N LEU A 150 15.21 -16.76 23.34
CA LEU A 150 15.39 -17.37 22.02
C LEU A 150 16.88 -17.32 21.64
N GLY A 151 17.47 -18.50 21.44
CA GLY A 151 18.88 -18.67 21.10
C GLY A 151 19.23 -18.13 19.71
N ASP A 152 20.43 -17.58 19.56
CA ASP A 152 20.86 -16.85 18.35
C ASP A 152 21.56 -17.75 17.30
N SER A 153 21.61 -19.08 17.54
CA SER A 153 22.34 -20.05 16.71
C SER A 153 21.74 -20.23 15.32
N ALA A 154 20.40 -20.19 15.21
CA ALA A 154 19.68 -20.40 13.95
C ALA A 154 19.79 -19.20 13.00
N ARG A 155 20.19 -18.02 13.49
CA ARG A 155 20.19 -16.77 12.73
C ARG A 155 21.08 -16.81 11.49
N ALA A 156 22.27 -17.39 11.61
CA ALA A 156 23.18 -17.53 10.48
C ALA A 156 22.64 -18.51 9.43
N ALA A 157 22.02 -19.61 9.87
CA ALA A 157 21.44 -20.60 8.97
C ALA A 157 20.25 -20.00 8.20
N ILE A 158 19.35 -19.29 8.87
CA ILE A 158 18.22 -18.59 8.23
C ILE A 158 18.72 -17.56 7.24
N SER A 159 19.72 -16.74 7.61
CA SER A 159 20.31 -15.76 6.71
C SER A 159 20.99 -16.40 5.47
N LEU A 160 21.61 -17.58 5.61
CA LEU A 160 22.15 -18.34 4.47
C LEU A 160 21.04 -18.87 3.55
N ILE A 161 19.92 -19.33 4.12
CA ILE A 161 18.74 -19.74 3.34
C ILE A 161 18.17 -18.54 2.60
N SER A 162 18.03 -17.38 3.27
CA SER A 162 17.60 -16.13 2.64
C SER A 162 18.53 -15.67 1.54
N PHE A 163 19.86 -15.81 1.73
CA PHE A 163 20.84 -15.52 0.67
C PHE A 163 20.70 -16.48 -0.52
N ALA A 164 20.54 -17.79 -0.28
CA ALA A 164 20.33 -18.77 -1.34
C ALA A 164 19.03 -18.47 -2.12
N GLY A 165 17.94 -18.16 -1.41
CA GLY A 165 16.69 -17.72 -2.03
C GLY A 165 16.87 -16.45 -2.86
N PHE A 166 17.55 -15.43 -2.31
CA PHE A 166 17.88 -14.21 -3.04
C PHE A 166 18.72 -14.47 -4.29
N ALA A 167 19.75 -15.31 -4.21
CA ALA A 167 20.57 -15.69 -5.36
C ALA A 167 19.74 -16.41 -6.45
N THR A 168 18.82 -17.29 -6.05
CA THR A 168 17.86 -17.92 -6.98
C THR A 168 16.94 -16.89 -7.64
N LEU A 169 16.47 -15.87 -6.91
CA LEU A 169 15.65 -14.81 -7.49
C LEU A 169 16.44 -13.95 -8.48
N ILE A 170 17.71 -13.64 -8.19
CA ILE A 170 18.58 -12.94 -9.14
C ILE A 170 18.78 -13.79 -10.41
N ALA A 171 19.01 -15.10 -10.27
CA ALA A 171 19.09 -16.02 -11.40
C ALA A 171 17.77 -16.05 -12.19
N ALA A 172 16.63 -16.14 -11.51
CA ALA A 172 15.31 -16.09 -12.13
C ALA A 172 15.07 -14.77 -12.88
N GLY A 173 15.54 -13.63 -12.36
CA GLY A 173 15.43 -12.34 -13.05
C GLY A 173 16.22 -12.28 -14.36
N PHE A 174 17.37 -12.96 -14.45
CA PHE A 174 18.16 -13.00 -15.69
C PHE A 174 17.73 -14.09 -16.67
N PHE A 175 17.38 -15.27 -16.16
CA PHE A 175 17.18 -16.49 -16.96
C PHE A 175 15.71 -16.96 -17.03
N GLY A 176 14.83 -16.44 -16.18
CA GLY A 176 13.40 -16.76 -16.18
C GLY A 176 12.59 -15.87 -17.12
N SER A 177 11.26 -15.86 -16.93
CA SER A 177 10.33 -15.07 -17.75
C SER A 177 10.64 -13.58 -17.69
N ARG A 178 10.40 -12.87 -18.80
CA ARG A 178 10.47 -11.40 -18.86
C ARG A 178 9.17 -10.73 -18.46
N ASP A 179 8.09 -11.49 -18.36
CA ASP A 179 6.82 -11.01 -17.82
C ASP A 179 6.93 -10.86 -16.29
N PRO A 180 6.74 -9.65 -15.73
CA PRO A 180 6.84 -9.42 -14.28
C PRO A 180 5.85 -10.21 -13.44
N LEU A 181 4.69 -10.61 -13.99
CA LEU A 181 3.69 -11.40 -13.25
C LEU A 181 4.02 -12.89 -13.20
N SER A 182 4.83 -13.37 -14.15
CA SER A 182 5.31 -14.75 -14.20
C SER A 182 6.69 -14.92 -13.57
N ASN A 183 7.45 -13.84 -13.38
CA ASN A 183 8.77 -13.88 -12.76
C ASN A 183 8.68 -13.62 -11.25
N PRO A 184 9.29 -14.46 -10.39
CA PRO A 184 9.19 -14.27 -8.95
C PRO A 184 9.96 -13.05 -8.42
N LEU A 185 10.99 -12.55 -9.12
CA LEU A 185 11.86 -11.50 -8.57
C LEU A 185 11.13 -10.17 -8.31
N PRO A 186 10.39 -9.57 -9.29
CA PRO A 186 9.62 -8.35 -9.03
C PRO A 186 8.57 -8.54 -7.94
N LEU A 187 7.85 -9.65 -7.96
CA LEU A 187 6.79 -9.95 -6.99
C LEU A 187 7.34 -10.12 -5.57
N VAL A 188 8.49 -10.79 -5.42
CA VAL A 188 9.12 -10.93 -4.10
C VAL A 188 9.66 -9.60 -3.61
N ILE A 189 10.32 -8.78 -4.44
CA ILE A 189 10.89 -7.51 -3.99
C ILE A 189 9.79 -6.49 -3.67
N TRP A 190 8.86 -6.26 -4.59
CA TRP A 190 7.85 -5.21 -4.46
C TRP A 190 6.67 -5.64 -3.59
N THR A 191 6.15 -6.85 -3.80
CA THR A 191 4.96 -7.31 -3.10
C THR A 191 5.28 -7.99 -1.77
N LEU A 192 6.18 -8.98 -1.75
CA LEU A 192 6.42 -9.72 -0.52
C LEU A 192 7.34 -8.97 0.45
N LEU A 193 8.47 -8.44 -0.01
CA LEU A 193 9.45 -7.75 0.82
C LEU A 193 9.00 -6.32 1.14
N TRP A 194 8.78 -5.48 0.13
CA TRP A 194 8.50 -4.07 0.37
C TRP A 194 7.10 -3.84 0.96
N ALA A 195 6.06 -4.50 0.44
CA ALA A 195 4.73 -4.45 1.07
C ALA A 195 4.61 -5.41 2.26
N GLY A 196 4.69 -6.72 2.03
CA GLY A 196 4.38 -7.75 3.03
C GLY A 196 5.27 -7.72 4.28
N ILE A 197 6.60 -7.82 4.14
CA ILE A 197 7.53 -7.85 5.27
C ILE A 197 7.46 -6.55 6.06
N THR A 198 7.23 -5.40 5.45
CA THR A 198 7.01 -4.13 6.18
C THR A 198 5.83 -4.23 7.15
N LEU A 199 4.70 -4.80 6.71
CA LEU A 199 3.54 -5.01 7.57
C LEU A 199 3.82 -6.04 8.67
N LEU A 200 4.45 -7.15 8.31
CA LEU A 200 4.81 -8.20 9.27
C LEU A 200 5.81 -7.69 10.32
N GLN A 201 6.77 -6.85 9.92
CA GLN A 201 7.73 -6.21 10.81
C GLN A 201 7.01 -5.28 11.82
N GLY A 202 5.97 -4.56 11.37
CA GLY A 202 5.15 -3.71 12.23
C GLY A 202 4.33 -4.49 13.27
N VAL A 203 3.98 -5.75 12.98
CA VAL A 203 3.16 -6.62 13.86
C VAL A 203 4.01 -7.55 14.73
N PHE A 204 5.07 -8.16 14.17
CA PHE A 204 5.86 -9.21 14.84
C PHE A 204 7.21 -8.71 15.35
N GLY A 205 7.69 -7.55 14.90
CA GLY A 205 8.94 -6.96 15.36
C GLY A 205 10.08 -7.22 14.39
N ASP A 206 11.29 -7.43 14.91
CA ASP A 206 12.51 -7.46 14.09
C ASP A 206 12.73 -8.80 13.37
N LEU A 207 11.91 -9.06 12.35
CA LEU A 207 12.04 -10.21 11.44
C LEU A 207 13.26 -10.08 10.52
N TRP A 208 13.55 -8.86 10.06
CA TRP A 208 14.67 -8.57 9.16
C TRP A 208 16.03 -9.00 9.72
N SER A 209 16.22 -8.91 11.05
CA SER A 209 17.44 -9.41 11.69
C SER A 209 17.77 -10.87 11.37
N TRP A 210 16.76 -11.69 11.08
CA TRP A 210 16.88 -13.10 10.69
C TRP A 210 16.94 -13.28 9.17
N LEU A 211 16.06 -12.59 8.44
CA LEU A 211 15.84 -12.79 7.01
C LEU A 211 16.86 -12.08 6.10
N ASN A 212 17.67 -11.17 6.62
CA ASN A 212 18.60 -10.43 5.78
C ASN A 212 19.61 -11.37 5.08
N PRO A 213 19.90 -11.17 3.79
CA PRO A 213 20.77 -12.05 3.00
C PRO A 213 22.28 -11.75 3.18
N TRP A 214 22.72 -11.14 4.29
CA TRP A 214 24.12 -10.77 4.49
C TRP A 214 24.79 -11.43 5.69
N VAL A 215 24.11 -11.63 6.83
CA VAL A 215 24.74 -12.19 8.05
C VAL A 215 25.42 -13.53 7.78
N GLY A 216 24.74 -14.43 7.06
CA GLY A 216 25.23 -15.74 6.69
C GLY A 216 26.52 -15.66 5.86
N PRO A 217 26.47 -15.06 4.65
CA PRO A 217 27.65 -14.86 3.80
C PRO A 217 28.78 -14.12 4.50
N TRP A 218 28.46 -13.07 5.27
CA TRP A 218 29.46 -12.29 5.98
C TRP A 218 30.21 -13.14 7.00
N ARG A 219 29.51 -13.97 7.79
CA ARG A 219 30.14 -14.91 8.74
C ARG A 219 31.00 -15.97 8.05
N LEU A 220 30.61 -16.45 6.87
CA LEU A 220 31.41 -17.41 6.11
C LEU A 220 32.72 -16.81 5.61
N VAL A 221 32.70 -15.55 5.20
CA VAL A 221 33.87 -14.84 4.67
C VAL A 221 34.74 -14.26 5.80
N SER A 222 34.17 -13.69 6.85
CA SER A 222 34.95 -13.03 7.92
C SER A 222 35.72 -14.01 8.81
N ARG A 223 35.18 -15.23 9.02
CA ARG A 223 35.84 -16.29 9.81
C ARG A 223 37.25 -16.64 9.32
N PRO A 224 37.47 -17.00 8.04
CA PRO A 224 38.81 -17.32 7.53
C PRO A 224 39.70 -16.08 7.39
N LEU A 225 39.14 -14.88 7.15
CA LEU A 225 39.92 -13.65 7.03
C LEU A 225 40.44 -13.10 8.37
N GLY A 226 40.00 -13.65 9.51
CA GLY A 226 40.38 -13.15 10.84
C GLY A 226 39.89 -11.72 11.12
N THR A 227 39.00 -11.19 10.28
CA THR A 227 38.35 -9.90 10.48
C THR A 227 37.35 -10.05 11.63
N GLY A 228 37.75 -9.56 12.82
CA GLY A 228 36.86 -9.51 13.98
C GLY A 228 35.57 -8.71 13.69
N ASP A 229 34.60 -8.81 14.58
CA ASP A 229 33.26 -8.19 14.46
C ASP A 229 33.25 -6.67 14.16
N GLY A 230 34.38 -5.99 14.40
CA GLY A 230 34.54 -4.53 14.24
C GLY A 230 34.87 -4.03 12.84
N GLY A 231 35.10 -4.93 11.86
CA GLY A 231 35.60 -4.55 10.53
C GLY A 231 37.02 -3.98 10.54
N SER A 232 37.57 -3.71 9.37
CA SER A 232 38.91 -3.13 9.24
C SER A 232 38.90 -1.61 9.49
N TRP A 233 37.78 -0.94 9.19
CA TRP A 233 37.63 0.52 9.28
C TRP A 233 36.40 0.88 10.10
N ARG A 234 36.46 1.94 10.92
CA ARG A 234 35.27 2.44 11.63
C ARG A 234 34.57 3.49 10.78
N LEU A 235 33.26 3.34 10.61
CA LEU A 235 32.46 4.35 9.91
C LEU A 235 32.56 5.70 10.66
N PRO A 236 32.95 6.80 9.99
CA PRO A 236 33.04 8.10 10.62
C PRO A 236 31.69 8.54 11.22
N ARG A 237 31.71 9.05 12.46
CA ARG A 237 30.48 9.41 13.19
C ARG A 237 29.64 10.49 12.49
N TRP A 238 30.27 11.36 11.69
CA TRP A 238 29.60 12.43 10.95
C TRP A 238 28.72 11.90 9.80
N LEU A 239 28.99 10.70 9.29
CA LEU A 239 28.14 10.08 8.26
C LEU A 239 26.76 9.72 8.81
N GLY A 240 26.65 9.40 10.10
CA GLY A 240 25.38 9.00 10.72
C GLY A 240 24.64 8.01 9.82
N CYS A 241 23.38 8.33 9.51
CA CYS A 241 22.52 7.56 8.60
C CYS A 241 22.49 8.07 7.15
N TRP A 242 23.37 9.00 6.75
CA TRP A 242 23.36 9.56 5.39
C TRP A 242 23.53 8.51 4.28
N PRO A 243 24.37 7.47 4.42
CA PRO A 243 24.45 6.44 3.38
C PRO A 243 23.11 5.70 3.20
N ALA A 244 22.38 5.43 4.30
CA ALA A 244 21.04 4.86 4.23
C ALA A 244 20.04 5.82 3.56
N VAL A 245 20.13 7.14 3.80
CA VAL A 245 19.29 8.15 3.12
C VAL A 245 19.54 8.14 1.61
N ILE A 246 20.80 8.09 1.18
CA ILE A 246 21.16 8.08 -0.25
C ILE A 246 20.68 6.78 -0.91
N LEU A 247 20.90 5.63 -0.25
CA LEU A 247 20.44 4.35 -0.77
C LEU A 247 18.91 4.26 -0.84
N PHE A 248 18.21 4.79 0.17
CA PHE A 248 16.75 4.86 0.16
C PHE A 248 16.24 5.80 -0.94
N PHE A 249 16.90 6.95 -1.15
CA PHE A 249 16.56 7.84 -2.26
C PHE A 249 16.74 7.13 -3.62
N ALA A 250 17.84 6.41 -3.81
CA ALA A 250 18.09 5.63 -5.02
C ALA A 250 17.05 4.52 -5.22
N PHE A 251 16.67 3.83 -4.14
CA PHE A 251 15.59 2.84 -4.14
C PHE A 251 14.24 3.46 -4.53
N ALA A 252 13.85 4.57 -3.90
CA ALA A 252 12.62 5.27 -4.22
C ALA A 252 12.63 5.84 -5.65
N TRP A 253 13.76 6.33 -6.13
CA TRP A 253 13.89 6.78 -7.52
C TRP A 253 13.73 5.61 -8.49
N PHE A 254 14.35 4.46 -8.21
CA PHE A 254 14.21 3.27 -9.04
C PHE A 254 12.75 2.80 -9.08
N GLU A 255 12.10 2.62 -7.93
CA GLU A 255 10.69 2.20 -7.83
C GLU A 255 9.75 3.18 -8.57
N LEU A 256 9.90 4.48 -8.32
CA LEU A 256 8.90 5.47 -8.71
C LEU A 256 9.14 6.11 -10.07
N ILE A 257 10.40 6.16 -10.54
CA ILE A 257 10.79 7.00 -11.69
C ILE A 257 11.45 6.19 -12.81
N ASP A 258 12.14 5.08 -12.52
CA ASP A 258 12.72 4.25 -13.58
C ASP A 258 11.65 3.86 -14.61
N PRO A 259 11.97 3.79 -15.92
CA PRO A 259 11.01 3.43 -16.95
C PRO A 259 10.36 2.05 -16.79
N ALA A 260 11.06 1.09 -16.20
CA ALA A 260 10.62 -0.30 -16.09
C ALA A 260 11.16 -0.96 -14.80
N PRO A 261 10.73 -0.50 -13.60
CA PRO A 261 11.20 -1.05 -12.32
C PRO A 261 10.81 -2.52 -12.10
N ASP A 262 9.78 -2.97 -12.80
CA ASP A 262 9.28 -4.34 -12.75
C ASP A 262 9.93 -5.27 -13.78
N ASP A 263 10.77 -4.74 -14.70
CA ASP A 263 11.52 -5.60 -15.63
C ASP A 263 12.47 -6.52 -14.85
N PRO A 264 12.33 -7.86 -14.96
CA PRO A 264 13.05 -8.78 -14.10
C PRO A 264 14.58 -8.67 -14.19
N ALA A 265 15.16 -8.47 -15.38
CA ALA A 265 16.61 -8.41 -15.49
C ALA A 265 17.19 -7.08 -15.04
N ARG A 266 16.49 -5.97 -15.31
CA ARG A 266 16.86 -4.65 -14.79
C ARG A 266 16.82 -4.66 -13.27
N LEU A 267 15.76 -5.21 -12.69
CA LEU A 267 15.64 -5.36 -11.24
C LEU A 267 16.70 -6.31 -10.67
N ALA A 268 17.02 -7.42 -11.35
CA ALA A 268 18.09 -8.33 -10.93
C ALA A 268 19.44 -7.64 -10.89
N PHE A 269 19.75 -6.81 -11.89
CA PHE A 269 20.98 -6.02 -11.90
C PHE A 269 21.01 -5.01 -10.75
N ALA A 270 19.93 -4.24 -10.56
CA ALA A 270 19.83 -3.25 -9.49
C ALA A 270 19.93 -3.89 -8.09
N ALA A 271 19.17 -4.96 -7.84
CA ALA A 271 19.17 -5.68 -6.58
C ALA A 271 20.51 -6.39 -6.30
N GLY A 272 21.12 -6.99 -7.32
CA GLY A 272 22.44 -7.62 -7.22
C GLY A 272 23.54 -6.60 -6.92
N LEU A 273 23.54 -5.46 -7.61
CA LEU A 273 24.48 -4.36 -7.37
C LEU A 273 24.31 -3.78 -5.96
N TYR A 274 23.06 -3.58 -5.54
CA TYR A 274 22.71 -3.15 -4.18
C TYR A 274 23.26 -4.11 -3.13
N TRP A 275 22.97 -5.41 -3.28
CA TRP A 275 23.43 -6.45 -2.36
C TRP A 275 24.96 -6.49 -2.28
N LEU A 276 25.64 -6.44 -3.42
CA LEU A 276 27.09 -6.47 -3.51
C LEU A 276 27.71 -5.24 -2.84
N PHE A 277 27.20 -4.05 -3.13
CA PHE A 277 27.66 -2.81 -2.50
C PHE A 277 27.52 -2.86 -0.98
N ALA A 278 26.35 -3.25 -0.48
CA ALA A 278 26.11 -3.38 0.96
C ALA A 278 27.01 -4.45 1.59
N PHE A 279 27.22 -5.58 0.91
CA PHE A 279 28.08 -6.66 1.39
C PHE A 279 29.54 -6.23 1.50
N LEU A 280 30.08 -5.58 0.47
CA LEU A 280 31.45 -5.05 0.48
C LEU A 280 31.62 -4.00 1.59
N ALA A 281 30.64 -3.12 1.78
CA ALA A 281 30.65 -2.15 2.86
C ALA A 281 30.63 -2.83 4.26
N MET A 282 29.89 -3.93 4.43
CA MET A 282 29.91 -4.73 5.67
C MET A 282 31.24 -5.45 5.91
N LEU A 283 31.97 -5.84 4.86
CA LEU A 283 33.32 -6.39 4.99
C LEU A 283 34.33 -5.32 5.43
N VAL A 284 34.22 -4.11 4.88
CA VAL A 284 35.14 -2.99 5.19
C VAL A 284 34.85 -2.37 6.56
N PHE A 285 33.59 -2.01 6.83
CA PHE A 285 33.18 -1.27 8.03
C PHE A 285 32.65 -2.14 9.17
N GLY A 286 32.62 -3.46 8.96
CA GLY A 286 32.01 -4.43 9.87
C GLY A 286 30.49 -4.47 9.73
N TYR A 287 29.91 -5.66 9.90
CA TYR A 287 28.48 -5.89 9.75
C TYR A 287 27.65 -4.96 10.66
N ARG A 288 27.94 -4.93 11.97
CA ARG A 288 27.18 -4.10 12.92
C ARG A 288 27.33 -2.61 12.65
N GLY A 289 28.51 -2.18 12.19
CA GLY A 289 28.79 -0.77 11.89
C GLY A 289 27.99 -0.29 10.69
N TRP A 290 28.04 -1.03 9.59
CA TRP A 290 27.32 -0.69 8.36
C TRP A 290 25.80 -0.90 8.48
N SER A 291 25.33 -2.04 9.01
CA SER A 291 23.90 -2.34 9.05
C SER A 291 23.08 -1.35 9.88
N ARG A 292 23.66 -0.77 10.94
CA ARG A 292 22.93 0.17 11.82
C ARG A 292 22.70 1.55 11.22
N SER A 293 23.46 1.94 10.20
CA SER A 293 23.47 3.33 9.74
C SER A 293 23.63 3.50 8.22
N GLY A 294 24.26 2.54 7.54
CA GLY A 294 24.44 2.55 6.09
C GLY A 294 23.40 1.74 5.32
N GLU A 295 22.92 0.61 5.86
CA GLU A 295 21.99 -0.28 5.14
C GLU A 295 20.53 0.16 5.33
N PHE A 296 19.89 0.62 4.26
CA PHE A 296 18.61 1.32 4.36
C PHE A 296 17.44 0.43 4.79
N LEU A 297 17.40 -0.84 4.38
CA LEU A 297 16.33 -1.76 4.79
C LEU A 297 16.43 -2.04 6.27
N THR A 298 17.63 -2.30 6.81
CA THR A 298 17.83 -2.45 8.25
C THR A 298 17.40 -1.20 9.02
N VAL A 299 17.77 0.00 8.55
CA VAL A 299 17.35 1.25 9.19
C VAL A 299 15.81 1.39 9.15
N PHE A 300 15.19 1.24 7.98
CA PHE A 300 13.75 1.32 7.79
C PHE A 300 12.99 0.30 8.65
N PHE A 301 13.34 -0.97 8.53
CA PHE A 301 12.70 -2.05 9.27
C PHE A 301 12.94 -1.96 10.78
N SER A 302 14.07 -1.41 11.24
CA SER A 302 14.28 -1.13 12.67
C SER A 302 13.36 -0.04 13.22
N MET A 303 13.00 0.95 12.39
CA MET A 303 12.04 2.00 12.75
C MET A 303 10.61 1.43 12.79
N VAL A 304 10.24 0.60 11.80
CA VAL A 304 8.93 -0.06 11.73
C VAL A 304 8.74 -1.09 12.86
N ALA A 305 9.78 -1.85 13.23
CA ALA A 305 9.72 -2.84 14.32
C ALA A 305 9.39 -2.24 15.70
N ARG A 306 9.49 -0.91 15.87
CA ARG A 306 9.09 -0.22 17.10
C ARG A 306 7.57 -0.19 17.32
N PHE A 307 6.78 -0.50 16.29
CA PHE A 307 5.32 -0.68 16.41
C PHE A 307 4.93 -1.99 17.06
N ALA A 308 5.72 -3.03 16.83
CA ALA A 308 5.32 -4.37 17.19
C ALA A 308 5.09 -4.53 18.69
N PRO A 309 4.04 -5.22 19.13
CA PRO A 309 3.86 -5.61 20.53
C PRO A 309 4.95 -6.57 21.03
N ILE A 310 5.76 -7.16 20.16
CA ILE A 310 6.85 -8.07 20.56
C ILE A 310 8.17 -7.30 20.61
N GLU A 311 8.84 -7.35 21.75
CA GLU A 311 10.17 -6.76 21.98
C GLU A 311 11.18 -7.87 22.26
N ARG A 312 12.38 -7.77 21.68
CA ARG A 312 13.51 -8.65 21.97
C ARG A 312 14.63 -7.79 22.57
N ASP A 313 15.01 -8.09 23.80
CA ASP A 313 16.15 -7.46 24.48
C ASP A 313 17.48 -7.98 23.93
N GLU A 314 18.58 -7.25 24.17
CA GLU A 314 19.95 -7.62 23.79
C GLU A 314 20.37 -8.97 24.38
N ASN A 315 19.79 -9.36 25.53
CA ASN A 315 19.98 -10.65 26.17
C ASN A 315 19.15 -11.79 25.54
N GLY A 316 18.46 -11.54 24.43
CA GLY A 316 17.62 -12.51 23.73
C GLY A 316 16.29 -12.81 24.43
N ARG A 317 15.91 -12.03 25.45
CA ARG A 317 14.62 -12.13 26.16
C ARG A 317 13.52 -11.49 25.34
N LEU A 318 12.45 -12.24 25.08
CA LEU A 318 11.25 -11.70 24.47
C LEU A 318 10.32 -11.13 25.55
N ALA A 319 9.68 -10.00 25.26
CA ALA A 319 8.65 -9.41 26.10
C ALA A 319 7.51 -8.86 25.24
N LEU A 320 6.28 -8.93 25.76
CA LEU A 320 5.12 -8.27 25.16
C LEU A 320 5.00 -6.84 25.71
N CYS A 321 4.86 -5.87 24.82
CA CYS A 321 4.59 -4.47 25.09
C CYS A 321 3.32 -4.02 24.36
N TRP A 322 2.80 -2.86 24.73
CA TRP A 322 1.76 -2.21 23.94
C TRP A 322 2.30 -1.83 22.56
N PRO A 323 1.47 -1.88 21.50
CA PRO A 323 1.87 -1.38 20.19
C PRO A 323 2.39 0.07 20.27
N ALA A 324 3.37 0.40 19.44
CA ALA A 324 4.05 1.70 19.42
C ALA A 324 4.78 2.10 20.72
N ALA A 325 4.83 1.24 21.76
CA ALA A 325 5.46 1.59 23.03
C ALA A 325 6.96 1.88 22.95
N LYS A 326 7.64 1.21 22.03
CA LYS A 326 9.07 1.39 21.78
C LYS A 326 9.36 2.74 21.11
N LEU A 327 8.38 3.40 20.50
CA LEU A 327 8.55 4.75 19.96
C LEU A 327 8.75 5.77 21.08
N LEU A 328 7.91 5.74 22.11
CA LEU A 328 7.98 6.71 23.23
C LEU A 328 9.29 6.61 24.03
N ALA A 329 9.92 5.43 24.04
CA ALA A 329 11.25 5.20 24.60
C ALA A 329 12.40 5.69 23.70
N GLY A 330 12.10 6.20 22.50
CA GLY A 330 13.09 6.67 21.54
C GLY A 330 13.94 7.83 22.05
N GLU A 331 15.20 7.83 21.64
CA GLU A 331 16.12 8.95 21.78
C GLU A 331 15.97 9.92 20.60
N PRO A 332 16.39 11.19 20.77
CA PRO A 332 16.40 12.15 19.67
C PRO A 332 17.26 11.64 18.51
N LEU A 333 16.67 11.54 17.31
CA LEU A 333 17.41 11.16 16.12
C LEU A 333 18.38 12.26 15.66
N PRO A 334 19.55 11.89 15.11
CA PRO A 334 20.41 12.84 14.43
C PRO A 334 19.75 13.38 13.15
N PRO A 335 20.25 14.49 12.57
CA PRO A 335 19.69 15.08 11.34
C PRO A 335 19.51 14.08 10.19
N SER A 336 20.44 13.14 10.02
CA SER A 336 20.33 12.09 9.01
C SER A 336 19.16 11.13 9.25
N GLY A 337 18.83 10.84 10.52
CA GLY A 337 17.68 10.00 10.88
C GLY A 337 16.36 10.74 10.67
N ILE A 338 16.33 12.05 10.94
CA ILE A 338 15.19 12.92 10.62
C ILE A 338 14.96 12.93 9.11
N ALA A 339 16.02 13.17 8.32
CA ALA A 339 15.97 13.15 6.86
C ALA A 339 15.47 11.80 6.32
N PHE A 340 15.94 10.68 6.88
CA PHE A 340 15.50 9.35 6.48
C PHE A 340 13.99 9.14 6.64
N LEU A 341 13.43 9.46 7.81
CA LEU A 341 12.00 9.30 8.08
C LEU A 341 11.13 10.22 7.22
N LEU A 342 11.57 11.47 7.04
CA LEU A 342 10.86 12.42 6.20
C LEU A 342 10.92 12.01 4.72
N LEU A 343 12.06 11.49 4.26
CA LEU A 343 12.20 10.98 2.90
C LEU A 343 11.31 9.75 2.67
N ALA A 344 11.25 8.83 3.63
CA ALA A 344 10.38 7.66 3.57
C ALA A 344 8.88 8.05 3.53
N LEU A 345 8.48 9.03 4.34
CA LEU A 345 7.11 9.51 4.30
C LEU A 345 6.81 10.27 2.98
N SER A 346 7.73 11.12 2.52
CA SER A 346 7.52 11.92 1.31
C SER A 346 7.52 11.07 0.05
N SER A 347 8.32 10.00 -0.03
CA SER A 347 8.37 9.14 -1.22
C SER A 347 7.04 8.42 -1.45
N VAL A 348 6.42 7.88 -0.41
CA VAL A 348 5.12 7.20 -0.55
C VAL A 348 3.99 8.20 -0.85
N SER A 349 4.05 9.40 -0.28
CA SER A 349 3.12 10.48 -0.66
C SER A 349 3.31 10.93 -2.10
N PHE A 350 4.55 11.02 -2.55
CA PHE A 350 4.86 11.37 -3.92
C PHE A 350 4.39 10.29 -4.89
N ASP A 351 4.52 9.01 -4.55
CA ASP A 351 3.99 7.93 -5.37
C ASP A 351 2.49 8.13 -5.64
N GLY A 352 1.70 8.33 -4.57
CA GLY A 352 0.27 8.60 -4.69
C GLY A 352 -0.03 9.86 -5.50
N LEU A 353 0.70 10.96 -5.24
CA LEU A 353 0.52 12.24 -5.93
C LEU A 353 0.87 12.15 -7.42
N SER A 354 1.98 11.50 -7.77
CA SER A 354 2.54 11.45 -9.12
C SER A 354 1.61 10.80 -10.14
N LYS A 355 0.74 9.91 -9.67
CA LYS A 355 -0.26 9.20 -10.47
C LYS A 355 -1.56 10.01 -10.64
N THR A 356 -1.76 11.10 -9.89
CA THR A 356 -3.00 11.87 -9.95
C THR A 356 -3.14 12.68 -11.23
N PHE A 357 -4.40 12.90 -11.65
CA PHE A 357 -4.70 13.78 -12.78
C PHE A 357 -4.21 15.22 -12.52
N PHE A 358 -4.24 15.66 -11.27
CA PHE A 358 -3.72 16.96 -10.85
C PHE A 358 -2.22 17.10 -11.17
N TRP A 359 -1.40 16.14 -10.73
CA TRP A 359 0.04 16.19 -10.93
C TRP A 359 0.42 16.14 -12.41
N LEU A 360 -0.15 15.19 -13.16
CA LEU A 360 0.12 15.04 -14.58
C LEU A 360 -0.31 16.28 -15.37
N GLY A 361 -1.45 16.88 -14.99
CA GLY A 361 -1.96 18.12 -15.58
C GLY A 361 -1.02 19.32 -15.39
N LEU A 362 -0.28 19.42 -14.27
CA LEU A 362 0.72 20.48 -14.05
C LEU A 362 1.84 20.47 -15.09
N PHE A 363 2.12 19.31 -15.68
CA PHE A 363 3.15 19.12 -16.71
C PHE A 363 2.56 18.94 -18.11
N GLY A 364 1.26 19.21 -18.30
CA GLY A 364 0.58 19.08 -19.58
C GLY A 364 0.45 17.63 -20.08
N VAL A 365 0.57 16.64 -19.20
CA VAL A 365 0.44 15.22 -19.54
C VAL A 365 -1.03 14.82 -19.41
N ASN A 366 -1.61 14.32 -20.50
CA ASN A 366 -2.97 13.79 -20.49
C ASN A 366 -2.97 12.41 -19.76
N PRO A 367 -3.65 12.27 -18.61
CA PRO A 367 -3.67 11.01 -17.87
C PRO A 367 -4.38 9.87 -18.63
N LEU A 368 -5.32 10.21 -19.51
CA LEU A 368 -6.06 9.23 -20.32
C LEU A 368 -5.25 8.72 -21.52
N GLU A 369 -4.19 9.44 -21.90
CA GLU A 369 -3.27 9.10 -22.98
C GLU A 369 -1.84 9.14 -22.43
N PHE A 370 -1.59 8.32 -21.41
CA PHE A 370 -0.33 8.37 -20.68
C PHE A 370 0.86 8.04 -21.62
N PRO A 371 1.81 8.97 -21.82
CA PRO A 371 2.89 8.82 -22.81
C PRO A 371 3.98 7.82 -22.41
N GLY A 372 3.80 7.14 -21.28
CA GLY A 372 4.78 6.21 -20.69
C GLY A 372 5.69 6.87 -19.65
N ARG A 373 6.33 6.03 -18.83
CA ARG A 373 7.17 6.47 -17.69
C ARG A 373 8.38 7.31 -18.12
N THR A 374 8.94 7.04 -19.30
CA THR A 374 10.10 7.79 -19.83
C THR A 374 9.81 9.28 -20.00
N ALA A 375 8.60 9.64 -20.43
CA ALA A 375 8.21 11.04 -20.66
C ALA A 375 8.08 11.83 -19.34
N VAL A 376 7.87 11.15 -18.21
CA VAL A 376 7.67 11.77 -16.91
C VAL A 376 8.88 11.61 -15.98
N ILE A 377 10.04 11.16 -16.45
CA ILE A 377 11.25 11.03 -15.61
C ILE A 377 11.64 12.37 -14.98
N GLY A 378 11.63 13.45 -15.77
CA GLY A 378 12.02 14.79 -15.33
C GLY A 378 11.09 15.35 -14.26
N SER A 379 9.78 15.34 -14.53
CA SER A 379 8.77 15.77 -13.57
C SER A 379 8.74 14.85 -12.35
N GLY A 380 8.88 13.53 -12.54
CA GLY A 380 9.00 12.52 -11.50
C GLY A 380 10.15 12.81 -10.52
N THR A 381 11.36 13.01 -11.05
CA THR A 381 12.55 13.31 -10.24
C THR A 381 12.42 14.64 -9.50
N PHE A 382 11.93 15.66 -10.19
CA PHE A 382 11.67 16.96 -9.58
C PHE A 382 10.65 16.84 -8.44
N GLY A 383 9.56 16.11 -8.65
CA GLY A 383 8.51 15.90 -7.66
C GLY A 383 8.96 15.10 -6.43
N LEU A 384 9.77 14.06 -6.62
CA LEU A 384 10.32 13.29 -5.52
C LEU A 384 11.21 14.16 -4.61
N VAL A 385 12.08 14.98 -5.20
CA VAL A 385 12.93 15.92 -4.44
C VAL A 385 12.10 17.04 -3.81
N LEU A 386 11.15 17.62 -4.56
CA LEU A 386 10.32 18.73 -4.09
C LEU A 386 9.47 18.32 -2.90
N THR A 387 8.81 17.16 -2.95
CA THR A 387 7.97 16.66 -1.85
C THR A 387 8.79 16.40 -0.59
N PHE A 388 10.00 15.84 -0.73
CA PHE A 388 10.93 15.69 0.39
C PHE A 388 11.32 17.03 1.02
N VAL A 389 11.76 17.99 0.21
CA VAL A 389 12.17 19.32 0.69
C VAL A 389 10.99 20.07 1.34
N LEU A 390 9.81 20.03 0.71
CA LEU A 390 8.61 20.69 1.22
C LEU A 390 8.16 20.08 2.55
N LEU A 391 8.08 18.75 2.63
CA LEU A 391 7.69 18.07 3.87
C LEU A 391 8.69 18.35 4.99
N ALA A 392 9.99 18.31 4.69
CA ALA A 392 11.03 18.63 5.67
C ALA A 392 10.96 20.09 6.14
N ALA A 393 10.77 21.03 5.22
CA ALA A 393 10.63 22.45 5.56
C ALA A 393 9.40 22.70 6.44
N VAL A 394 8.24 22.16 6.06
CA VAL A 394 6.99 22.33 6.82
C VAL A 394 7.07 21.65 8.20
N PHE A 395 7.66 20.45 8.27
CA PHE A 395 7.88 19.76 9.54
C PHE A 395 8.79 20.58 10.47
N LEU A 396 9.96 21.01 9.98
CA LEU A 396 10.90 21.81 10.77
C LEU A 396 10.30 23.15 11.19
N PHE A 397 9.53 23.79 10.30
CA PHE A 397 8.79 25.01 10.61
C PHE A 397 7.73 24.79 11.69
N ALA A 398 6.96 23.70 11.63
CA ALA A 398 5.98 23.35 12.65
C ALA A 398 6.64 23.12 14.02
N VAL A 399 7.76 22.38 14.05
CA VAL A 399 8.52 22.17 15.30
C VAL A 399 9.08 23.50 15.82
N TRP A 400 9.68 24.32 14.95
CA TRP A 400 10.21 25.63 15.33
C TRP A 400 9.12 26.54 15.90
N LEU A 401 7.98 26.64 15.23
CA LEU A 401 6.84 27.44 15.66
C LEU A 401 6.31 26.93 17.00
N GLY A 402 6.22 25.62 17.18
CA GLY A 402 5.85 24.99 18.44
C GLY A 402 6.79 25.39 19.59
N GLN A 403 8.11 25.30 19.38
CA GLN A 403 9.08 25.72 20.39
C GLN A 403 8.99 27.22 20.70
N ARG A 404 8.70 28.06 19.70
CA ARG A 404 8.48 29.50 19.89
C ARG A 404 7.23 29.79 20.72
N LEU A 405 6.12 29.11 20.45
CA LEU A 405 4.86 29.25 21.19
C LEU A 405 4.98 28.77 22.65
N ALA A 406 5.83 27.79 22.92
CA ALA A 406 6.11 27.31 24.27
C ALA A 406 7.03 28.26 25.08
N GLY A 407 7.62 29.28 24.46
CA GLY A 407 8.40 30.35 25.08
C GLY A 407 9.87 30.01 25.40
N SER A 408 10.19 28.73 25.68
CA SER A 408 11.57 28.26 25.88
C SER A 408 11.60 26.73 25.83
N GLY A 409 12.54 26.13 25.10
CA GLY A 409 12.65 24.67 24.97
C GLY A 409 14.05 24.21 24.58
N PRO A 410 14.28 22.90 24.47
CA PRO A 410 15.54 22.35 24.00
C PRO A 410 15.86 22.80 22.56
N PRO A 411 17.11 22.64 22.10
CA PRO A 411 17.51 23.00 20.74
C PRO A 411 16.59 22.38 19.67
N LEU A 412 16.38 23.09 18.55
CA LEU A 412 15.51 22.65 17.46
C LEU A 412 15.86 21.24 16.96
N SER A 413 17.15 20.91 16.88
CA SER A 413 17.63 19.58 16.47
C SER A 413 17.16 18.48 17.42
N GLN A 414 17.18 18.72 18.73
CA GLN A 414 16.73 17.76 19.74
C GLN A 414 15.20 17.62 19.70
N ALA A 415 14.47 18.73 19.59
CA ALA A 415 13.01 18.71 19.48
C ALA A 415 12.55 18.00 18.20
N ALA A 416 13.15 18.33 17.05
CA ALA A 416 12.85 17.70 15.77
C ALA A 416 13.23 16.22 15.76
N GLY A 417 14.39 15.86 16.34
CA GLY A 417 14.85 14.49 16.46
C GLY A 417 13.95 13.60 17.31
N LEU A 418 13.26 14.17 18.30
CA LEU A 418 12.24 13.44 19.07
C LEU A 418 10.89 13.41 18.36
N LEU A 419 10.41 14.57 17.89
CA LEU A 419 9.08 14.69 17.30
C LEU A 419 8.95 13.98 15.95
N VAL A 420 10.03 13.76 15.20
CA VAL A 420 9.98 13.01 13.93
C VAL A 420 9.52 11.56 14.13
N TRP A 421 9.73 10.97 15.32
CA TRP A 421 9.20 9.65 15.63
C TRP A 421 7.67 9.58 15.60
N SER A 422 6.98 10.71 15.75
CA SER A 422 5.52 10.78 15.60
C SER A 422 5.05 10.65 14.14
N ILE A 423 5.94 10.71 13.16
CA ILE A 423 5.63 10.50 11.74
C ILE A 423 5.56 9.01 11.39
N VAL A 424 6.30 8.15 12.10
CA VAL A 424 6.36 6.71 11.75
C VAL A 424 4.97 6.03 11.73
N PRO A 425 4.02 6.35 12.65
CA PRO A 425 2.66 5.79 12.58
C PRO A 425 1.92 6.19 11.31
N ILE A 426 2.13 7.42 10.85
CA ILE A 426 1.56 7.95 9.61
C ILE A 426 2.13 7.18 8.41
N ALA A 427 3.46 7.03 8.36
CA ALA A 427 4.13 6.31 7.29
C ALA A 427 3.66 4.85 7.19
N LEU A 428 3.58 4.14 8.32
CA LEU A 428 3.13 2.75 8.34
C LEU A 428 1.65 2.60 7.93
N ALA A 429 0.77 3.48 8.43
CA ALA A 429 -0.64 3.46 8.05
C ALA A 429 -0.85 3.75 6.57
N TYR A 430 -0.08 4.70 6.03
CA TYR A 430 -0.13 5.03 4.61
C TYR A 430 0.43 3.87 3.77
N HIS A 431 1.48 3.19 4.22
CA HIS A 431 2.01 1.98 3.59
C HIS A 431 0.96 0.85 3.53
N VAL A 432 0.25 0.61 4.63
CA VAL A 432 -0.89 -0.34 4.67
C VAL A 432 -1.93 0.07 3.64
N ALA A 433 -2.38 1.33 3.69
CA ALA A 433 -3.44 1.79 2.81
C ALA A 433 -3.04 1.68 1.33
N HIS A 434 -1.79 2.02 1.02
CA HIS A 434 -1.27 2.04 -0.34
C HIS A 434 -1.07 0.65 -0.93
N TYR A 435 -0.43 -0.26 -0.20
CA TYR A 435 -0.01 -1.56 -0.74
C TYR A 435 -1.00 -2.70 -0.51
N LEU A 436 -2.14 -2.47 0.16
CA LEU A 436 -3.11 -3.52 0.46
C LEU A 436 -3.61 -4.26 -0.79
N THR A 437 -4.01 -3.54 -1.84
CA THR A 437 -4.48 -4.17 -3.10
C THR A 437 -3.38 -4.93 -3.80
N ALA A 438 -2.19 -4.34 -3.89
CA ALA A 438 -1.01 -4.96 -4.48
C ALA A 438 -0.64 -6.25 -3.74
N LEU A 439 -0.77 -6.29 -2.41
CA LEU A 439 -0.50 -7.48 -1.61
C LEU A 439 -1.56 -8.58 -1.82
N LEU A 440 -2.84 -8.22 -1.92
CA LEU A 440 -3.94 -9.18 -2.13
C LEU A 440 -3.85 -9.89 -3.48
N VAL A 441 -3.48 -9.17 -4.55
CA VAL A 441 -3.40 -9.73 -5.91
C VAL A 441 -1.99 -10.21 -6.21
N GLY A 442 -0.98 -9.36 -6.03
CA GLY A 442 0.42 -9.70 -6.29
C GLY A 442 0.94 -10.81 -5.37
N GLY A 443 0.39 -10.96 -4.16
CA GLY A 443 0.71 -12.08 -3.29
C GLY A 443 0.31 -13.43 -3.89
N GLN A 444 -0.80 -13.50 -4.64
CA GLN A 444 -1.21 -14.71 -5.35
C GLN A 444 -0.26 -15.03 -6.51
N TYR A 445 0.09 -14.02 -7.32
CA TYR A 445 1.10 -14.17 -8.38
C TYR A 445 2.47 -14.58 -7.81
N ALA A 446 2.86 -14.04 -6.65
CA ALA A 446 4.11 -14.41 -6.00
C ALA A 446 4.13 -15.90 -5.62
N LEU A 447 3.02 -16.42 -5.07
CA LEU A 447 2.90 -17.84 -4.75
C LEU A 447 2.94 -18.74 -6.00
N ALA A 448 2.32 -18.32 -7.10
CA ALA A 448 2.36 -19.07 -8.35
C ALA A 448 3.77 -19.07 -8.97
N SER A 449 4.38 -17.89 -9.14
CA SER A 449 5.71 -17.74 -9.73
C SER A 449 6.84 -18.36 -8.92
N LEU A 450 6.71 -18.45 -7.59
CA LEU A 450 7.68 -19.18 -6.75
C LEU A 450 7.68 -20.69 -6.99
N SER A 451 6.58 -21.27 -7.48
CA SER A 451 6.52 -22.69 -7.86
C SER A 451 7.18 -22.99 -9.20
N ASP A 452 7.26 -22.02 -10.11
CA ASP A 452 7.96 -22.13 -11.40
C ASP A 452 8.89 -20.93 -11.66
N PRO A 453 9.98 -20.76 -10.87
CA PRO A 453 10.77 -19.54 -10.86
C PRO A 453 11.48 -19.23 -12.18
N PHE A 454 11.70 -20.24 -13.03
CA PHE A 454 12.37 -20.11 -14.32
C PHE A 454 11.40 -20.22 -15.51
N ALA A 455 10.09 -20.33 -15.27
CA ALA A 455 9.08 -20.56 -16.31
C ALA A 455 9.38 -21.79 -17.20
N GLN A 456 9.80 -22.89 -16.56
CA GLN A 456 10.18 -24.14 -17.24
C GLN A 456 9.11 -25.25 -17.10
N GLY A 457 7.94 -24.90 -16.56
CA GLY A 457 6.89 -25.86 -16.23
C GLY A 457 7.15 -26.61 -14.93
N TRP A 458 7.96 -26.06 -14.02
CA TRP A 458 8.15 -26.63 -12.70
C TRP A 458 6.90 -26.41 -11.84
N ASN A 459 6.79 -27.19 -10.76
CA ASN A 459 5.74 -26.98 -9.77
C ASN A 459 6.25 -27.33 -8.37
N LEU A 460 7.22 -26.57 -7.88
CA LEU A 460 7.97 -26.87 -6.65
C LEU A 460 7.07 -26.94 -5.40
N PHE A 461 6.02 -26.13 -5.33
CA PHE A 461 5.11 -26.06 -4.19
C PHE A 461 3.67 -26.45 -4.50
N GLY A 462 3.37 -26.92 -5.72
CA GLY A 462 2.01 -27.28 -6.13
C GLY A 462 1.12 -26.10 -6.52
N THR A 463 1.66 -24.88 -6.60
CA THR A 463 0.90 -23.63 -6.81
C THR A 463 1.09 -23.00 -8.19
N ALA A 464 1.89 -23.59 -9.08
CA ALA A 464 2.19 -22.99 -10.39
C ALA A 464 0.93 -22.67 -11.23
N ASP A 465 -0.06 -23.57 -11.19
CA ASP A 465 -1.32 -23.45 -11.95
C ASP A 465 -2.48 -22.88 -11.10
N MET A 466 -2.17 -22.21 -9.99
CA MET A 466 -3.19 -21.61 -9.12
C MET A 466 -3.99 -20.53 -9.88
N PRO A 467 -5.33 -20.58 -9.89
CA PRO A 467 -6.13 -19.51 -10.48
C PRO A 467 -5.96 -18.23 -9.67
N ILE A 468 -5.73 -17.10 -10.36
CA ILE A 468 -5.57 -15.80 -9.72
C ILE A 468 -6.93 -15.09 -9.60
N GLU A 469 -7.34 -14.83 -8.37
CA GLU A 469 -8.60 -14.17 -8.04
C GLU A 469 -8.43 -12.65 -8.00
N ALA A 470 -8.16 -12.03 -9.16
CA ALA A 470 -8.07 -10.57 -9.26
C ALA A 470 -9.39 -9.85 -8.87
N GLY A 471 -10.53 -10.57 -8.93
CA GLY A 471 -11.84 -10.06 -8.52
C GLY A 471 -11.95 -9.66 -7.05
N ILE A 472 -11.03 -10.07 -6.17
CA ILE A 472 -11.02 -9.69 -4.75
C ILE A 472 -10.88 -8.18 -4.52
N VAL A 473 -10.31 -7.45 -5.49
CA VAL A 473 -10.15 -5.98 -5.43
C VAL A 473 -11.07 -5.25 -6.40
N ALA A 474 -11.84 -5.96 -7.22
CA ALA A 474 -12.71 -5.38 -8.25
C ALA A 474 -14.18 -5.38 -7.83
N GLY A 475 -14.93 -4.39 -8.30
CA GLY A 475 -16.37 -4.26 -8.06
C GLY A 475 -16.75 -3.39 -6.86
N ALA A 476 -18.05 -3.05 -6.78
CA ALA A 476 -18.56 -2.05 -5.84
C ALA A 476 -18.41 -2.46 -4.36
N GLU A 477 -18.65 -3.74 -4.03
CA GLU A 477 -18.51 -4.24 -2.65
C GLU A 477 -17.05 -4.24 -2.19
N SER A 478 -16.16 -4.78 -3.03
CA SER A 478 -14.71 -4.78 -2.78
C SER A 478 -14.16 -3.36 -2.62
N ALA A 479 -14.57 -2.44 -3.49
CA ALA A 479 -14.20 -1.03 -3.41
C ALA A 479 -14.67 -0.37 -2.10
N TRP A 480 -15.88 -0.69 -1.63
CA TRP A 480 -16.39 -0.18 -0.36
C TRP A 480 -15.57 -0.69 0.85
N TRP A 481 -15.29 -2.00 0.90
CA TRP A 481 -14.49 -2.58 1.98
C TRP A 481 -13.05 -2.05 1.98
N LEU A 482 -12.43 -2.04 0.81
CA LEU A 482 -11.07 -1.55 0.63
C LEU A 482 -10.96 -0.09 1.07
N TRP A 483 -11.89 0.76 0.62
CA TRP A 483 -11.95 2.17 1.03
C TRP A 483 -12.03 2.31 2.55
N ASN A 484 -12.92 1.58 3.22
CA ASN A 484 -13.09 1.69 4.66
C ASN A 484 -11.87 1.20 5.44
N ILE A 485 -11.23 0.12 4.99
CA ILE A 485 -9.99 -0.40 5.61
C ILE A 485 -8.85 0.60 5.42
N GLN A 486 -8.66 1.12 4.21
CA GLN A 486 -7.60 2.08 3.91
C GLN A 486 -7.81 3.41 4.65
N ALA A 487 -9.01 3.97 4.60
CA ALA A 487 -9.35 5.21 5.31
C ALA A 487 -9.23 5.02 6.83
N GLY A 488 -9.74 3.91 7.36
CA GLY A 488 -9.61 3.55 8.77
C GLY A 488 -8.15 3.41 9.22
N ALA A 489 -7.31 2.76 8.41
CA ALA A 489 -5.89 2.64 8.67
C ALA A 489 -5.21 4.02 8.73
N ILE A 490 -5.47 4.91 7.75
CA ILE A 490 -4.93 6.27 7.73
C ILE A 490 -5.35 7.06 8.97
N ILE A 491 -6.63 7.05 9.32
CA ILE A 491 -7.14 7.80 10.48
C ILE A 491 -6.52 7.26 11.77
N LEU A 492 -6.50 5.94 11.96
CA LEU A 492 -5.90 5.32 13.16
C LEU A 492 -4.40 5.61 13.26
N GLY A 493 -3.69 5.57 12.14
CA GLY A 493 -2.28 5.95 12.08
C GLY A 493 -2.02 7.37 12.55
N HIS A 494 -2.84 8.33 12.12
CA HIS A 494 -2.73 9.73 12.55
C HIS A 494 -3.14 9.93 14.01
N VAL A 495 -4.16 9.22 14.52
CA VAL A 495 -4.50 9.25 15.94
C VAL A 495 -3.34 8.73 16.79
N LEU A 496 -2.70 7.63 16.38
CA LEU A 496 -1.49 7.12 17.04
C LEU A 496 -0.31 8.10 16.91
N ALA A 497 -0.17 8.79 15.79
CA ALA A 497 0.83 9.84 15.59
C ALA A 497 0.66 10.99 16.59
N VAL A 498 -0.57 11.48 16.76
CA VAL A 498 -0.88 12.53 17.75
C VAL A 498 -0.59 12.05 19.17
N LEU A 499 -0.94 10.80 19.50
CA LEU A 499 -0.63 10.22 20.81
C LEU A 499 0.88 10.17 21.08
N VAL A 500 1.66 9.73 20.09
CA VAL A 500 3.12 9.66 20.19
C VAL A 500 3.72 11.06 20.27
N ALA A 501 3.25 12.01 19.46
CA ALA A 501 3.67 13.42 19.51
C ALA A 501 3.40 14.04 20.87
N HIS A 502 2.23 13.76 21.47
CA HIS A 502 1.86 14.25 22.80
C HIS A 502 2.82 13.73 23.87
N GLY A 503 3.16 12.43 23.83
CA GLY A 503 4.15 11.84 24.74
C GLY A 503 5.53 12.50 24.62
N PHE A 504 5.99 12.81 23.41
CA PHE A 504 7.25 13.54 23.22
C PHE A 504 7.18 15.02 23.63
N ALA A 505 6.07 15.70 23.33
CA ALA A 505 5.86 17.08 23.73
C ALA A 505 5.94 17.24 25.26
N TRP A 506 5.40 16.27 26.01
CA TRP A 506 5.52 16.20 27.46
C TRP A 506 6.97 15.98 27.93
N ARG A 507 7.74 15.12 27.24
CA ARG A 507 9.17 14.92 27.53
C ARG A 507 10.00 16.17 27.28
N LEU A 508 9.63 16.98 26.28
CA LEU A 508 10.28 18.26 25.97
C LEU A 508 9.88 19.36 26.95
N HIS A 509 8.60 19.39 27.35
CA HIS A 509 8.00 20.42 28.18
C HIS A 509 7.15 19.79 29.29
N PRO A 510 7.65 19.68 30.53
CA PRO A 510 6.91 19.05 31.64
C PRO A 510 5.64 19.81 32.07
N GLN A 511 5.46 21.06 31.63
CA GLN A 511 4.27 21.86 31.91
C GLN A 511 3.18 21.57 30.85
N PRO A 512 1.95 21.16 31.25
CA PRO A 512 0.90 20.75 30.31
C PRO A 512 0.58 21.79 29.23
N THR A 513 0.48 23.07 29.61
CA THR A 513 0.15 24.17 28.69
C THR A 513 1.25 24.37 27.65
N ARG A 514 2.52 24.35 28.06
CA ARG A 514 3.66 24.46 27.15
C ARG A 514 3.79 23.24 26.24
N ALA A 515 3.56 22.05 26.77
CA ALA A 515 3.52 20.82 25.96
C ALA A 515 2.45 20.93 24.87
N ALA A 516 1.21 21.31 25.23
CA ALA A 516 0.10 21.52 24.30
C ALA A 516 0.40 22.57 23.23
N LEU A 517 0.94 23.73 23.62
CA LEU A 517 1.33 24.79 22.69
C LEU A 517 2.47 24.36 21.75
N SER A 518 3.43 23.58 22.27
CA SER A 518 4.58 23.12 21.48
C SER A 518 4.21 22.12 20.37
N GLN A 519 3.18 21.30 20.60
CA GLN A 519 2.75 20.30 19.64
C GLN A 519 1.65 20.80 18.70
N PHE A 520 0.95 21.89 19.03
CA PHE A 520 -0.20 22.37 18.26
C PHE A 520 0.11 22.56 16.75
N PRO A 521 1.21 23.21 16.33
CA PRO A 521 1.52 23.33 14.90
C PRO A 521 1.77 21.98 14.21
N LEU A 522 2.37 21.03 14.94
CA LEU A 522 2.62 19.68 14.42
C LEU A 522 1.30 18.90 14.29
N THR A 523 0.37 19.05 15.24
CA THR A 523 -0.98 18.47 15.11
C THR A 523 -1.73 19.03 13.91
N LEU A 524 -1.63 20.35 13.66
CA LEU A 524 -2.24 20.95 12.48
C LEU A 524 -1.67 20.36 11.18
N LEU A 525 -0.35 20.16 11.14
CA LEU A 525 0.30 19.45 10.04
C LEU A 525 -0.23 18.03 9.88
N MET A 526 -0.42 17.28 10.97
CA MET A 526 -0.99 15.92 10.93
C MET A 526 -2.44 15.90 10.43
N ILE A 527 -3.27 16.88 10.81
CA ILE A 527 -4.64 17.02 10.30
C ILE A 527 -4.62 17.29 8.79
N ALA A 528 -3.80 18.25 8.35
CA ALA A 528 -3.64 18.56 6.94
C ALA A 528 -3.15 17.33 6.15
N TYR A 529 -2.22 16.56 6.72
CA TYR A 529 -1.70 15.34 6.12
C TYR A 529 -2.74 14.20 6.08
N THR A 530 -3.64 14.14 7.07
CA THR A 530 -4.77 13.18 7.07
C THR A 530 -5.71 13.49 5.91
N VAL A 531 -6.07 14.77 5.75
CA VAL A 531 -6.90 15.23 4.64
C VAL A 531 -6.21 14.97 3.31
N PHE A 532 -4.92 15.29 3.20
CA PHE A 532 -4.12 15.01 2.01
C PHE A 532 -4.08 13.52 1.66
N GLY A 533 -3.85 12.64 2.64
CA GLY A 533 -3.78 11.20 2.42
C GLY A 533 -5.12 10.59 1.99
N LEU A 534 -6.23 11.01 2.63
CA LEU A 534 -7.58 10.61 2.22
C LEU A 534 -7.94 11.17 0.83
N TRP A 535 -7.47 12.37 0.50
CA TRP A 535 -7.66 12.97 -0.82
C TRP A 535 -6.89 12.21 -1.90
N LEU A 536 -5.67 11.76 -1.62
CA LEU A 536 -4.88 10.91 -2.54
C LEU A 536 -5.55 9.57 -2.81
N LEU A 537 -6.22 8.97 -1.80
CA LEU A 537 -7.02 7.76 -2.01
C LEU A 537 -8.27 8.02 -2.85
N ALA A 538 -8.94 9.17 -2.65
CA ALA A 538 -10.18 9.52 -3.34
C ALA A 538 -9.98 9.95 -4.80
N THR A 539 -8.82 10.56 -5.09
CA THR A 539 -8.58 11.26 -6.35
C THR A 539 -8.39 10.31 -7.52
N PRO A 540 -8.87 10.67 -8.73
CA PRO A 540 -8.61 9.90 -9.95
C PRO A 540 -7.11 9.86 -10.27
N THR A 541 -6.63 8.66 -10.60
CA THR A 541 -5.24 8.38 -10.95
C THR A 541 -5.16 7.70 -12.31
N VAL A 542 -4.02 7.85 -12.99
CA VAL A 542 -3.69 7.04 -14.17
C VAL A 542 -3.51 5.57 -13.78
N GLY A 543 -3.97 4.66 -14.64
CA GLY A 543 -4.01 3.22 -14.38
C GLY A 543 -5.40 2.79 -13.95
#